data_AF-A0A2I0IF08-F1
#
_entry.id   AF-A0A2I0IF08-F1
#
_cell.length_a   1.000
_cell.length_b   1.000
_cell.length_c   1.000
_cell.angle_alpha   90.00
_cell.angle_beta   90.00
_cell.angle_gamma   90.00
#
_symmetry.space_group_name_H-M   'P 1'
#
loop_
_entity.id
_entity.type
_entity.pdbx_description
1 polymer ?
#
loop_
_entity_poly.entity_id
_entity_poly.type
_entity_poly.pdbx_seq_one_letter_code
_entity_poly.pdbx_strand_id
1 'polypeptide(L)'
;MIIDLIPRVQDDRVEQDLLDVSCDETYGFLPCTSTILGNVFLILVYGYMMFVSAKLLSDGSEILLQVLGPGIIGGLFLPILSSLPDAAIILASGISGSKEDAQDQLSVGMGLLAGSNVLLLTVLWGTCLMVGKCDIENSIAVDEKDTKSFSLTGSGVSTDIWTSYAARIMVISVIPFIIAQLPEVLSSGSQSRAAILASFIVSMCLLISYSVYQVSQPWIQRRKFAYAVHKRVMSGILGQLKLRTIGRLLTDEGKPNTEVMEKLFEKLDKDSDGFLSPEEMRGLLVGIQFEEMDMNFDDAVSKVMKDFDISEDSHINKEEFVRGISKWLHKAMRSKGHFHCDESSKITRLLNSFQRRAQQECDLLVDQEDSVVSSDKEKIKWNVMKAVLMLLGGTVIAGVFADPLVDSVDNLSTATGIPSFFVSFVILPFASSSEVVSTLIFTSRKKLRTTSLAYSEIYGSVTMSNTLSLSVFLGLVYIRELDWNFFSEVLIIFIVCAVMGIIASFRTTFPLWIALLACALYPLSLAMVFVLDYVLGLS
;
A
#
# COMPACT_ATOMS: atom_id res chain seq x y z
N MET A 1 53.49 20.38 63.57
CA MET A 1 53.86 21.42 62.58
C MET A 1 54.08 20.72 61.25
N ILE A 2 53.08 20.88 60.38
CA ILE A 2 53.05 20.61 58.94
C ILE A 2 52.99 19.13 58.49
N ILE A 3 51.76 18.78 58.13
CA ILE A 3 51.27 17.65 57.33
C ILE A 3 51.03 18.19 55.91
N ASP A 4 51.15 17.31 54.91
CA ASP A 4 50.69 17.38 53.50
C ASP A 4 51.40 18.31 52.50
N LEU A 5 51.84 17.73 51.36
CA LEU A 5 51.07 17.74 50.10
C LEU A 5 51.93 17.15 48.96
N ILE A 6 51.64 15.91 48.58
CA ILE A 6 51.80 15.44 47.19
C ILE A 6 50.38 15.20 46.69
N PRO A 7 49.96 15.87 45.59
CA PRO A 7 48.99 15.25 44.71
C PRO A 7 49.54 15.13 43.29
N ARG A 8 49.40 13.91 42.77
CA ARG A 8 49.22 13.60 41.35
C ARG A 8 48.25 14.62 40.73
N VAL A 9 48.63 15.26 39.63
CA VAL A 9 47.69 15.98 38.77
C VAL A 9 47.81 15.41 37.36
N GLN A 10 46.95 14.43 37.12
CA GLN A 10 46.10 14.25 35.94
C GLN A 10 46.72 14.61 34.57
N ASP A 11 47.37 13.63 33.95
CA ASP A 11 47.58 13.55 32.50
C ASP A 11 46.47 12.69 31.85
N ASP A 12 45.22 12.86 32.31
CA ASP A 12 44.04 12.13 31.79
C ASP A 12 43.03 13.07 31.10
N ARG A 13 43.26 14.40 31.12
CA ARG A 13 42.28 15.37 30.59
C ARG A 13 42.42 15.68 29.10
N VAL A 14 43.55 15.34 28.47
CA VAL A 14 43.74 15.58 27.03
C VAL A 14 43.35 14.35 26.21
N GLU A 15 43.35 13.14 26.80
CA GLU A 15 42.93 11.92 26.11
C GLU A 15 41.43 11.61 26.25
N GLN A 16 40.72 12.30 27.15
CA GLN A 16 39.25 12.17 27.32
C GLN A 16 38.42 13.14 26.46
N ASP A 17 38.98 14.25 25.98
CA ASP A 17 38.26 15.21 25.12
C ASP A 17 38.21 14.78 23.63
N LEU A 18 38.80 13.64 23.28
CA LEU A 18 38.84 13.09 21.91
C LEU A 18 37.93 11.87 21.69
N LEU A 19 37.14 11.48 22.70
CA LEU A 19 36.32 10.25 22.66
C LEU A 19 34.82 10.42 22.96
N ASP A 20 34.32 11.65 23.10
CA ASP A 20 32.88 11.90 23.20
C ASP A 20 32.43 12.78 22.03
N VAL A 21 32.29 12.16 20.85
CA VAL A 21 31.46 12.71 19.78
C VAL A 21 30.02 12.63 20.31
N SER A 22 29.61 13.65 21.05
CA SER A 22 28.26 13.81 21.59
C SER A 22 27.26 13.65 20.45
N CYS A 23 26.55 12.53 20.46
CA CYS A 23 25.44 12.29 19.55
C CYS A 23 24.20 12.87 20.20
N ASP A 24 23.63 13.92 19.62
CA ASP A 24 22.48 14.61 20.19
C ASP A 24 21.22 13.74 20.07
N GLU A 25 20.65 13.39 21.23
CA GLU A 25 19.42 12.60 21.31
C GLU A 25 18.22 13.44 20.85
N THR A 26 17.52 13.02 19.79
CA THR A 26 16.38 13.73 19.17
C THR A 26 15.35 14.28 20.17
N TYR A 27 15.03 13.50 21.21
CA TYR A 27 14.12 13.91 22.28
C TYR A 27 14.72 13.84 23.69
N GLY A 28 16.05 13.66 23.81
CA GLY A 28 16.72 13.51 25.12
C GLY A 28 16.43 12.19 25.86
N PHE A 29 15.88 11.20 25.17
CA PHE A 29 15.68 9.84 25.72
C PHE A 29 15.77 8.72 24.69
N LEU A 30 15.66 9.05 23.39
CA LEU A 30 15.81 8.07 22.32
C LEU A 30 17.30 7.87 22.01
N PRO A 31 17.73 6.64 21.75
CA PRO A 31 19.14 6.32 21.55
C PRO A 31 19.72 7.03 20.32
N CYS A 32 20.90 7.62 20.49
CA CYS A 32 21.70 8.21 19.42
C CYS A 32 23.01 7.41 19.25
N THR A 33 23.56 7.35 18.04
CA THR A 33 24.87 6.76 17.80
C THR A 33 25.61 7.42 16.63
N SER A 34 26.92 7.58 16.78
CA SER A 34 27.82 8.04 15.71
C SER A 34 28.42 6.89 14.89
N THR A 35 28.13 5.63 15.26
CA THR A 35 28.69 4.46 14.60
C THR A 35 27.84 4.02 13.41
N ILE A 36 28.47 3.58 12.32
CA ILE A 36 27.77 3.07 11.12
C ILE A 36 26.79 1.94 11.49
N LEU A 37 27.25 0.95 12.27
CA LEU A 37 26.42 -0.19 12.66
C LEU A 37 25.25 0.23 13.56
N GLY A 38 25.50 1.17 14.48
CA GLY A 38 24.45 1.73 15.32
C GLY A 38 23.37 2.43 14.49
N ASN A 39 23.76 3.28 13.54
CA ASN A 39 22.81 4.02 12.72
C ASN A 39 22.00 3.08 11.81
N VAL A 40 22.63 2.04 11.25
CA VAL A 40 21.92 0.99 10.51
C VAL A 40 20.90 0.29 11.41
N PHE A 41 21.25 -0.02 12.66
CA PHE A 41 20.32 -0.63 13.61
C PHE A 41 19.14 0.30 13.94
N LEU A 42 19.41 1.59 14.20
CA LEU A 42 18.37 2.59 14.48
C LEU A 42 17.43 2.79 13.28
N ILE A 43 17.96 2.89 12.06
CA ILE A 43 17.17 2.97 10.83
C ILE A 43 16.27 1.74 10.68
N LEU A 44 16.76 0.54 10.98
CA LEU A 44 15.93 -0.67 10.92
C LEU A 44 14.80 -0.66 11.97
N VAL A 45 15.09 -0.23 13.19
CA VAL A 45 14.10 -0.17 14.27
C VAL A 45 13.06 0.92 14.00
N TYR A 46 13.49 2.15 13.73
CA TYR A 46 12.59 3.26 13.46
C TYR A 46 11.87 3.09 12.12
N GLY A 47 12.54 2.55 11.10
CA GLY A 47 11.92 2.17 9.84
C GLY A 47 10.84 1.10 10.01
N TYR A 48 11.05 0.11 10.89
CA TYR A 48 10.01 -0.86 11.24
C TYR A 48 8.83 -0.19 11.98
N MET A 49 9.08 0.74 12.90
CA MET A 49 8.02 1.50 13.57
C MET A 49 7.22 2.36 12.59
N MET A 50 7.88 2.98 11.61
CA MET A 50 7.22 3.70 10.52
C MET A 50 6.38 2.76 9.64
N PHE A 51 6.88 1.55 9.37
CA PHE A 51 6.10 0.54 8.65
C PHE A 51 4.86 0.09 9.44
N VAL A 52 4.99 -0.05 10.77
CA VAL A 52 3.84 -0.31 11.66
C VAL A 52 2.84 0.84 11.61
N SER A 53 3.29 2.10 11.59
CA SER A 53 2.42 3.26 11.40
C SER A 53 1.67 3.20 10.07
N ALA A 54 2.37 3.00 8.96
CA ALA A 54 1.78 2.89 7.62
C ALA A 54 0.77 1.73 7.52
N LYS A 55 1.04 0.63 8.22
CA LYS A 55 0.13 -0.52 8.31
C LYS A 55 -1.12 -0.19 9.13
N LEU A 56 -0.98 0.43 10.31
CA LEU A 56 -2.13 0.83 11.14
C LEU A 56 -3.02 1.84 10.41
N LEU A 57 -2.42 2.79 9.70
CA LEU A 57 -3.14 3.75 8.86
C LEU A 57 -3.89 3.05 7.73
N SER A 58 -3.23 2.15 7.00
CA SER A 58 -3.84 1.36 5.92
C SER A 58 -4.99 0.48 6.43
N ASP A 59 -4.76 -0.34 7.46
CA ASP A 59 -5.76 -1.25 8.01
C ASP A 59 -6.96 -0.47 8.58
N GLY A 60 -6.71 0.62 9.33
CA GLY A 60 -7.75 1.51 9.84
C GLY A 60 -8.57 2.15 8.72
N SER A 61 -7.91 2.55 7.63
CA SER A 61 -8.56 3.12 6.44
C SER A 61 -9.45 2.08 5.73
N GLU A 62 -9.02 0.81 5.65
CA GLU A 62 -9.80 -0.25 5.02
C GLU A 62 -11.06 -0.59 5.82
N ILE A 63 -10.95 -0.64 7.15
CA ILE A 63 -12.10 -0.84 8.05
C ILE A 63 -13.10 0.31 7.86
N LEU A 64 -12.61 1.55 7.83
CA LEU A 64 -13.44 2.72 7.65
C LEU A 64 -14.16 2.71 6.30
N LEU A 65 -13.47 2.30 5.22
CA LEU A 65 -14.05 2.13 3.88
C LEU A 65 -15.16 1.10 3.86
N GLN A 66 -15.00 0.00 4.58
CA GLN A 66 -16.00 -1.05 4.66
C GLN A 66 -17.25 -0.52 5.38
N VAL A 67 -17.09 0.15 6.52
CA VAL A 67 -18.25 0.60 7.32
C VAL A 67 -18.98 1.80 6.69
N LEU A 68 -18.25 2.79 6.17
CA LEU A 68 -18.83 4.06 5.71
C LEU A 68 -18.98 4.15 4.18
N GLY A 69 -18.53 3.13 3.46
CA GLY A 69 -18.61 3.05 2.01
C GLY A 69 -17.66 3.99 1.27
N PRO A 70 -17.66 3.92 -0.08
CA PRO A 70 -16.67 4.60 -0.92
C PRO A 70 -16.93 6.10 -1.11
N GLY A 71 -17.86 6.73 -0.38
CA GLY A 71 -18.25 8.15 -0.55
C GLY A 71 -17.14 9.15 -0.21
N ILE A 72 -17.46 10.21 0.55
CA ILE A 72 -16.47 11.24 0.92
C ILE A 72 -15.28 10.61 1.66
N ILE A 73 -15.55 9.66 2.54
CA ILE A 73 -14.51 9.00 3.34
C ILE A 73 -13.58 8.19 2.44
N GLY A 74 -14.13 7.42 1.50
CA GLY A 74 -13.35 6.70 0.49
C GLY A 74 -12.51 7.64 -0.38
N GLY A 75 -13.16 8.62 -1.00
CA GLY A 75 -12.55 9.49 -2.01
C GLY A 75 -11.58 10.54 -1.47
N LEU A 76 -11.72 11.00 -0.22
CA LEU A 76 -10.90 12.07 0.35
C LEU A 76 -9.98 11.58 1.48
N PHE A 77 -10.53 10.90 2.49
CA PHE A 77 -9.77 10.58 3.69
C PHE A 77 -8.75 9.47 3.46
N LEU A 78 -9.12 8.38 2.77
CA LEU A 78 -8.18 7.26 2.58
C LEU A 78 -6.93 7.64 1.79
N PRO A 79 -7.02 8.38 0.67
CA PRO A 79 -5.84 8.82 -0.07
C PRO A 79 -4.92 9.72 0.73
N ILE A 80 -5.47 10.62 1.56
CA ILE A 80 -4.67 11.49 2.44
C ILE A 80 -3.93 10.66 3.49
N LEU A 81 -4.64 9.70 4.10
CA LEU A 81 -4.10 8.83 5.14
C LEU A 81 -3.00 7.89 4.61
N SER A 82 -3.07 7.45 3.36
CA SER A 82 -2.04 6.59 2.76
C SER A 82 -0.72 7.34 2.50
N SER A 83 -0.77 8.66 2.24
CA SER A 83 0.42 9.51 2.09
C SER A 83 0.91 10.16 3.39
N LEU A 84 0.23 9.92 4.52
CA LEU A 84 0.55 10.56 5.80
C LEU A 84 1.93 10.19 6.35
N PRO A 85 2.41 8.93 6.29
CA PRO A 85 3.75 8.58 6.72
C PRO A 85 4.84 9.34 5.95
N ASP A 86 4.69 9.47 4.62
CA ASP A 86 5.61 10.23 3.77
C ASP A 86 5.64 11.71 4.17
N ALA A 87 4.46 12.31 4.34
CA ALA A 87 4.33 13.70 4.76
C ALA A 87 4.90 13.94 6.16
N ALA A 88 4.76 12.98 7.09
CA ALA A 88 5.32 13.07 8.44
C ALA A 88 6.85 13.09 8.42
N ILE A 89 7.48 12.23 7.59
CA ILE A 89 8.94 12.24 7.42
C ILE A 89 9.40 13.56 6.81
N ILE A 90 8.75 14.05 5.75
CA ILE A 90 9.09 15.33 5.13
C ILE A 90 8.94 16.51 6.10
N LEU A 91 7.88 16.50 6.91
CA LEU A 91 7.68 17.53 7.93
C LEU A 91 8.77 17.48 9.01
N ALA A 92 9.13 16.27 9.46
CA ALA A 92 10.19 16.09 10.46
C ALA A 92 11.54 16.63 9.93
N SER A 93 11.86 16.32 8.66
CA SER A 93 13.09 16.78 7.98
C SER A 93 13.29 18.29 7.88
N GLY A 94 12.30 19.13 8.19
CA GLY A 94 12.50 20.58 8.10
C GLY A 94 11.80 21.43 9.15
N ILE A 95 11.05 20.82 10.08
CA ILE A 95 10.53 21.52 11.27
C ILE A 95 11.55 21.46 12.41
N SER A 96 12.32 20.38 12.49
CA SER A 96 13.29 20.15 13.55
C SER A 96 14.62 20.88 13.28
N GLY A 97 15.34 21.17 14.35
CA GLY A 97 16.70 21.74 14.28
C GLY A 97 16.80 23.22 13.91
N SER A 98 18.05 23.66 13.75
CA SER A 98 18.40 24.98 13.23
C SER A 98 18.11 25.07 11.73
N LYS A 99 18.26 26.27 11.13
CA LYS A 99 18.07 26.43 9.67
C LYS A 99 19.08 25.61 8.87
N GLU A 100 20.28 25.43 9.40
CA GLU A 100 21.36 24.67 8.77
C GLU A 100 21.05 23.17 8.81
N ASP A 101 20.69 22.64 9.99
CA ASP A 101 20.29 21.23 10.14
C ASP A 101 19.07 20.91 9.27
N ALA A 102 18.08 21.81 9.23
CA ALA A 102 16.89 21.65 8.41
C ALA A 102 17.22 21.64 6.90
N GLN A 103 18.27 22.33 6.45
CA GLN A 103 18.70 22.33 5.05
C GLN A 103 19.34 20.99 4.68
N ASP A 104 20.18 20.43 5.55
CA ASP A 104 20.84 19.14 5.34
C ASP A 104 19.82 17.99 5.39
N GLN A 105 18.93 18.02 6.38
CA GLN A 105 17.85 17.04 6.55
C GLN A 105 16.78 17.14 5.45
N LEU A 106 16.59 18.29 4.80
CA LEU A 106 15.65 18.43 3.68
C LEU A 106 15.97 17.46 2.52
N SER A 107 17.25 17.13 2.34
CA SER A 107 17.72 16.13 1.35
C SER A 107 17.17 14.73 1.65
N VAL A 108 16.97 14.39 2.93
CA VAL A 108 16.31 13.14 3.35
C VAL A 108 14.86 13.14 2.87
N GLY A 109 14.14 14.23 3.09
CA GLY A 109 12.75 14.39 2.66
C GLY A 109 12.59 14.33 1.14
N MET A 110 13.46 15.00 0.38
CA MET A 110 13.45 14.96 -1.08
C MET A 110 13.81 13.57 -1.61
N GLY A 111 14.77 12.89 -0.98
CA GLY A 111 15.13 11.52 -1.33
C GLY A 111 14.01 10.52 -1.06
N LEU A 112 13.24 10.67 0.02
CA LEU A 112 12.00 9.89 0.21
C LEU A 112 10.98 10.18 -0.90
N LEU A 113 10.71 11.45 -1.21
CA LEU A 113 9.72 11.83 -2.23
C LEU A 113 10.08 11.25 -3.60
N ALA A 114 11.34 11.41 -4.02
CA ALA A 114 11.86 10.85 -5.27
C ALA A 114 11.89 9.31 -5.22
N GLY A 115 12.38 8.75 -4.11
CA GLY A 115 12.50 7.32 -3.89
C GLY A 115 11.17 6.60 -3.96
N SER A 116 10.13 7.11 -3.29
CA SER A 116 8.79 6.54 -3.31
C SER A 116 8.21 6.51 -4.72
N ASN A 117 8.27 7.63 -5.44
CA ASN A 117 7.79 7.71 -6.82
C ASN A 117 8.52 6.74 -7.75
N VAL A 118 9.85 6.74 -7.69
CA VAL A 118 10.65 5.89 -8.55
C VAL A 118 10.45 4.42 -8.19
N LEU A 119 10.50 4.04 -6.91
CA LEU A 119 10.28 2.67 -6.45
C LEU A 119 8.92 2.12 -6.90
N LEU A 120 7.84 2.91 -6.71
CA LEU A 120 6.48 2.53 -7.07
C LEU A 120 6.34 2.31 -8.59
N LEU A 121 6.91 3.20 -9.41
CA LEU A 121 6.80 3.13 -10.88
C LEU A 121 7.79 2.19 -11.55
N THR A 122 8.81 1.71 -10.86
CA THR A 122 9.87 0.87 -11.46
C THR A 122 9.85 -0.53 -10.86
N VAL A 123 10.35 -0.69 -9.63
CA VAL A 123 10.51 -1.97 -8.95
C VAL A 123 9.15 -2.59 -8.66
N LEU A 124 8.24 -1.84 -8.03
CA LEU A 124 6.91 -2.37 -7.70
C LEU A 124 6.10 -2.63 -8.95
N TRP A 125 6.02 -1.67 -9.87
CA TRP A 125 5.31 -1.80 -11.15
C TRP A 125 5.80 -3.01 -11.96
N GLY A 126 7.12 -3.17 -12.07
CA GLY A 126 7.76 -4.28 -12.79
C GLY A 126 7.57 -5.63 -12.09
N THR A 127 7.67 -5.67 -10.76
CA THR A 127 7.43 -6.89 -9.98
C THR A 127 5.97 -7.32 -10.08
N CYS A 128 5.03 -6.38 -10.01
CA CYS A 128 3.59 -6.62 -10.25
C CYS A 128 3.34 -7.25 -11.62
N LEU A 129 4.06 -6.82 -12.66
CA LEU A 129 3.97 -7.40 -14.00
C LEU A 129 4.53 -8.83 -14.04
N MET A 130 5.68 -9.08 -13.40
CA MET A 130 6.29 -10.41 -13.34
C MET A 130 5.43 -11.41 -12.55
N VAL A 131 4.88 -10.99 -11.42
CA VAL A 131 4.04 -11.82 -10.53
C VAL A 131 2.65 -12.05 -11.13
N GLY A 132 2.07 -11.01 -11.74
CA GLY A 132 0.74 -11.04 -12.35
C GLY A 132 0.67 -11.65 -13.74
N LYS A 133 1.81 -12.08 -14.32
CA LYS A 133 1.87 -12.55 -15.72
C LYS A 133 0.90 -13.70 -16.00
N CYS A 134 0.20 -13.56 -17.12
CA CYS A 134 -0.66 -14.56 -17.73
C CYS A 134 -0.37 -14.65 -19.24
N ASP A 135 -0.87 -15.70 -19.87
CA ASP A 135 -0.76 -15.90 -21.31
C ASP A 135 -1.58 -14.83 -22.05
N ILE A 136 -0.94 -14.18 -23.02
CA ILE A 136 -1.62 -13.22 -23.90
C ILE A 136 -2.23 -13.99 -25.07
N GLU A 137 -3.55 -13.88 -25.22
CA GLU A 137 -4.35 -14.39 -26.33
C GLU A 137 -5.21 -13.24 -26.87
N ASN A 138 -5.23 -13.04 -28.19
CA ASN A 138 -5.98 -11.94 -28.82
C ASN A 138 -5.67 -10.54 -28.24
N SER A 139 -4.41 -10.29 -27.87
CA SER A 139 -3.93 -9.04 -27.24
C SER A 139 -4.45 -8.76 -25.82
N ILE A 140 -5.05 -9.75 -25.17
CA ILE A 140 -5.55 -9.68 -23.78
C ILE A 140 -4.93 -10.81 -22.96
N ALA A 141 -4.52 -10.52 -21.73
CA ALA A 141 -4.06 -11.52 -20.78
C ALA A 141 -5.24 -12.35 -20.26
N VAL A 142 -5.16 -13.68 -20.38
CA VAL A 142 -6.22 -14.60 -19.96
C VAL A 142 -6.07 -14.93 -18.47
N ASP A 143 -7.09 -14.62 -17.68
CA ASP A 143 -7.11 -14.82 -16.22
C ASP A 143 -6.68 -16.23 -15.81
N GLU A 144 -5.81 -16.32 -14.80
CA GLU A 144 -5.30 -17.56 -14.18
C GLU A 144 -4.55 -18.53 -15.12
N LYS A 145 -4.30 -18.17 -16.39
CA LYS A 145 -3.61 -19.01 -17.37
C LYS A 145 -2.15 -18.56 -17.52
N ASP A 146 -1.20 -19.38 -17.07
CA ASP A 146 0.25 -19.11 -17.21
C ASP A 146 0.96 -20.37 -17.72
N THR A 147 0.77 -20.69 -19.00
CA THR A 147 1.44 -21.82 -19.65
C THR A 147 2.75 -21.39 -20.31
N LYS A 148 2.87 -20.12 -20.69
CA LYS A 148 4.05 -19.54 -21.32
C LYS A 148 5.00 -18.99 -20.26
N SER A 149 5.67 -19.91 -19.55
CA SER A 149 6.54 -19.63 -18.38
C SER A 149 7.40 -18.37 -18.50
N PHE A 150 8.21 -18.22 -19.56
CA PHE A 150 9.08 -17.06 -19.80
C PHE A 150 8.95 -16.52 -21.22
N SER A 151 7.72 -16.25 -21.68
CA SER A 151 7.56 -15.58 -22.98
C SER A 151 7.56 -14.06 -22.81
N LEU A 152 8.62 -13.40 -23.28
CA LEU A 152 8.78 -11.93 -23.21
C LEU A 152 7.64 -11.15 -23.90
N THR A 153 7.04 -11.71 -24.93
CA THR A 153 5.96 -11.08 -25.73
C THR A 153 4.64 -11.82 -25.64
N GLY A 154 4.66 -13.12 -25.35
CA GLY A 154 3.46 -13.96 -25.24
C GLY A 154 2.88 -14.09 -23.83
N SER A 155 3.56 -13.53 -22.81
CA SER A 155 3.04 -13.42 -21.45
C SER A 155 3.06 -11.96 -20.98
N GLY A 156 2.12 -11.59 -20.13
CA GLY A 156 1.99 -10.24 -19.60
C GLY A 156 0.73 -10.04 -18.79
N VAL A 157 0.36 -8.78 -18.62
CA VAL A 157 -0.80 -8.34 -17.84
C VAL A 157 -1.66 -7.43 -18.68
N SER A 158 -2.98 -7.56 -18.55
CA SER A 158 -3.93 -6.57 -19.06
C SER A 158 -4.61 -5.82 -17.92
N THR A 159 -4.76 -4.52 -18.09
CA THR A 159 -5.52 -3.62 -17.23
C THR A 159 -6.71 -3.04 -18.00
N ASP A 160 -7.66 -2.47 -17.28
CA ASP A 160 -8.79 -1.79 -17.89
C ASP A 160 -8.48 -0.33 -18.26
N ILE A 161 -9.40 0.28 -19.02
CA ILE A 161 -9.20 1.64 -19.54
C ILE A 161 -9.19 2.71 -18.44
N TRP A 162 -9.85 2.46 -17.32
CA TRP A 162 -9.86 3.35 -16.15
C TRP A 162 -8.48 3.43 -15.49
N THR A 163 -7.71 2.34 -15.50
CA THR A 163 -6.31 2.36 -15.06
C THR A 163 -5.45 3.28 -15.95
N SER A 164 -5.71 3.35 -17.26
CA SER A 164 -5.01 4.30 -18.14
C SER A 164 -5.38 5.77 -17.85
N TYR A 165 -6.63 6.07 -17.44
CA TYR A 165 -6.97 7.41 -16.98
C TYR A 165 -6.23 7.79 -15.68
N ALA A 166 -6.06 6.86 -14.75
CA ALA A 166 -5.26 7.09 -13.55
C ALA A 166 -3.79 7.42 -13.88
N ALA A 167 -3.20 6.72 -14.87
CA ALA A 167 -1.85 7.04 -15.35
C ALA A 167 -1.75 8.46 -15.95
N ARG A 168 -2.78 8.93 -16.67
CA ARG A 168 -2.80 10.30 -17.20
C ARG A 168 -2.86 11.35 -16.10
N ILE A 169 -3.65 11.11 -15.06
CA ILE A 169 -3.74 12.01 -13.89
C ILE A 169 -2.39 12.08 -13.16
N MET A 170 -1.72 10.95 -13.03
CA MET A 170 -0.36 10.87 -12.47
C MET A 170 0.65 11.70 -13.29
N VAL A 171 0.57 11.72 -14.62
CA VAL A 171 1.45 12.58 -15.44
C VAL A 171 1.17 14.07 -15.17
N ILE A 172 -0.10 14.44 -14.96
CA ILE A 172 -0.50 15.82 -14.63
C ILE A 172 0.03 16.25 -13.26
N SER A 173 0.16 15.33 -12.30
CA SER A 173 0.66 15.67 -10.95
C SER A 173 2.14 16.08 -10.94
N VAL A 174 2.87 15.92 -12.04
CA VAL A 174 4.28 16.36 -12.16
C VAL A 174 4.40 17.86 -12.45
N ILE A 175 3.32 18.55 -12.86
CA ILE A 175 3.34 19.98 -13.23
C ILE A 175 3.94 20.89 -12.15
N PRO A 176 3.62 20.76 -10.85
CA PRO A 176 4.20 21.63 -9.82
C PRO A 176 5.73 21.50 -9.72
N PHE A 177 6.27 20.30 -9.92
CA PHE A 177 7.73 20.10 -9.95
C PHE A 177 8.38 20.91 -11.07
N ILE A 178 7.78 20.91 -12.27
CA ILE A 178 8.28 21.67 -13.42
C ILE A 178 8.26 23.18 -13.10
N ILE A 179 7.19 23.67 -12.45
CA ILE A 179 7.07 25.08 -12.07
C ILE A 179 8.14 25.47 -11.04
N ALA A 180 8.40 24.61 -10.05
CA ALA A 180 9.44 24.83 -9.04
C ALA A 180 10.83 24.94 -9.69
N GLN A 181 11.09 24.11 -10.71
CA GLN A 181 12.40 24.04 -11.37
C GLN A 181 12.65 25.12 -12.44
N LEU A 182 11.59 25.76 -12.94
CA LEU A 182 11.65 26.69 -14.08
C LEU A 182 12.61 27.89 -13.92
N PRO A 183 12.73 28.55 -12.74
CA PRO A 183 13.66 29.67 -12.56
C PRO A 183 15.13 29.28 -12.70
N GLU A 184 15.47 28.08 -12.23
CA GLU A 184 16.85 27.59 -12.24
C GLU A 184 17.30 27.27 -13.66
N VAL A 185 16.39 26.73 -14.47
CA VAL A 185 16.62 26.44 -15.90
C VAL A 185 16.72 27.70 -16.76
N LEU A 186 15.90 28.73 -16.49
CA LEU A 186 15.79 29.91 -17.35
C LEU A 186 16.68 31.10 -16.93
N SER A 187 17.03 31.20 -15.65
CA SER A 187 17.61 32.42 -15.08
C SER A 187 18.81 32.14 -14.18
N SER A 188 19.87 31.55 -14.75
CA SER A 188 21.27 31.57 -14.27
C SER A 188 21.44 31.61 -12.74
N GLY A 189 20.81 30.68 -12.01
CA GLY A 189 21.03 30.47 -10.57
C GLY A 189 20.29 31.40 -9.59
N SER A 190 19.31 32.21 -10.02
CA SER A 190 18.48 32.96 -9.07
C SER A 190 17.28 32.13 -8.62
N GLN A 191 17.31 31.60 -7.39
CA GLN A 191 16.13 31.04 -6.75
C GLN A 191 15.01 32.09 -6.68
N SER A 192 13.87 31.77 -7.27
CA SER A 192 12.71 32.63 -7.24
C SER A 192 11.73 32.12 -6.19
N ARG A 193 11.67 32.79 -5.03
CA ARG A 193 10.61 32.55 -4.03
C ARG A 193 9.21 32.61 -4.63
N ALA A 194 9.03 33.43 -5.67
CA ALA A 194 7.76 33.52 -6.40
C ALA A 194 7.42 32.22 -7.15
N ALA A 195 8.41 31.49 -7.66
CA ALA A 195 8.19 30.21 -8.33
C ALA A 195 7.89 29.08 -7.34
N ILE A 196 8.57 29.04 -6.18
CA ILE A 196 8.26 28.11 -5.09
C ILE A 196 6.82 28.33 -4.63
N LEU A 197 6.42 29.60 -4.41
CA LEU A 197 5.05 29.94 -4.04
C LEU A 197 4.04 29.58 -5.14
N ALA A 198 4.35 29.85 -6.41
CA ALA A 198 3.50 29.48 -7.53
C ALA A 198 3.32 27.96 -7.63
N SER A 199 4.41 27.20 -7.47
CA SER A 199 4.38 25.74 -7.43
C SER A 199 3.53 25.23 -6.27
N PHE A 200 3.70 25.79 -5.07
CA PHE A 200 2.89 25.44 -3.89
C PHE A 200 1.39 25.67 -4.14
N ILE A 201 1.02 26.83 -4.69
CA ILE A 201 -0.38 27.14 -5.02
C ILE A 201 -0.93 26.15 -6.04
N VAL A 202 -0.18 25.85 -7.12
CA VAL A 202 -0.61 24.89 -8.14
C VAL A 202 -0.75 23.49 -7.57
N SER A 203 0.19 23.06 -6.72
CA SER A 203 0.16 21.77 -6.03
C SER A 203 -1.07 21.63 -5.13
N MET A 204 -1.41 22.67 -4.35
CA MET A 204 -2.62 22.71 -3.53
C MET A 204 -3.90 22.71 -4.37
N CYS A 205 -3.94 23.45 -5.48
CA CYS A 205 -5.06 23.42 -6.41
C CYS A 205 -5.27 22.03 -7.03
N LEU A 206 -4.19 21.35 -7.42
CA LEU A 206 -4.24 19.98 -7.94
C LEU A 206 -4.68 18.99 -6.86
N LEU A 207 -4.21 19.13 -5.62
CA LEU A 207 -4.64 18.29 -4.50
C LEU A 207 -6.14 18.43 -4.26
N ILE A 208 -6.66 19.67 -4.22
CA ILE A 208 -8.10 19.93 -4.05
C ILE A 208 -8.89 19.38 -5.25
N SER A 209 -8.42 19.63 -6.48
CA SER A 209 -9.08 19.14 -7.70
C SER A 209 -9.14 17.62 -7.74
N TYR A 210 -8.03 16.95 -7.43
CA TYR A 210 -7.94 15.50 -7.37
C TYR A 210 -8.82 14.93 -6.27
N SER A 211 -8.87 15.58 -5.11
CA SER A 211 -9.76 15.22 -4.00
C SER A 211 -11.24 15.33 -4.39
N VAL A 212 -11.64 16.43 -5.04
CA VAL A 212 -13.02 16.61 -5.55
C VAL A 212 -13.35 15.55 -6.60
N TYR A 213 -12.42 15.24 -7.49
CA TYR A 213 -12.57 14.19 -8.49
C TYR A 213 -12.77 12.81 -7.85
N GLN A 214 -11.96 12.46 -6.85
CA GLN A 214 -12.10 11.20 -6.13
C GLN A 214 -13.39 11.10 -5.32
N VAL A 215 -13.86 12.18 -4.70
CA VAL A 215 -15.16 12.18 -4.01
C VAL A 215 -16.33 12.05 -4.99
N SER A 216 -16.23 12.71 -6.15
CA SER A 216 -17.29 12.68 -7.17
C SER A 216 -17.35 11.33 -7.90
N GLN A 217 -16.18 10.73 -8.16
CA GLN A 217 -16.05 9.42 -8.78
C GLN A 217 -15.03 8.58 -8.00
N PRO A 218 -15.44 7.92 -6.90
CA PRO A 218 -14.54 7.08 -6.12
C PRO A 218 -14.38 5.70 -6.76
N TRP A 219 -13.98 5.61 -8.03
CA TRP A 219 -13.97 4.32 -8.75
C TRP A 219 -12.92 3.36 -8.18
N ILE A 220 -11.76 3.86 -7.74
CA ILE A 220 -10.70 3.05 -7.10
C ILE A 220 -11.26 2.47 -5.80
N GLN A 221 -11.89 3.30 -4.97
CA GLN A 221 -12.46 2.88 -3.70
C GLN A 221 -13.67 1.99 -3.86
N ARG A 222 -14.53 2.23 -4.86
CA ARG A 222 -15.62 1.31 -5.23
C ARG A 222 -15.09 -0.06 -5.63
N ARG A 223 -13.96 -0.13 -6.33
CA ARG A 223 -13.31 -1.42 -6.67
C ARG A 223 -12.76 -2.12 -5.44
N LYS A 224 -12.03 -1.42 -4.57
CA LYS A 224 -11.54 -1.95 -3.29
C LYS A 224 -12.70 -2.46 -2.43
N PHE A 225 -13.74 -1.63 -2.25
CA PHE A 225 -14.95 -1.97 -1.51
C PHE A 225 -15.66 -3.19 -2.10
N ALA A 226 -15.92 -3.21 -3.41
CA ALA A 226 -16.61 -4.31 -4.05
C ALA A 226 -15.83 -5.62 -3.97
N TYR A 227 -14.49 -5.57 -4.00
CA TYR A 227 -13.61 -6.71 -3.76
C TYR A 227 -13.67 -7.20 -2.31
N ALA A 228 -13.59 -6.29 -1.33
CA ALA A 228 -13.71 -6.62 0.09
C ALA A 228 -15.05 -7.30 0.40
N VAL A 229 -16.15 -6.76 -0.15
CA VAL A 229 -17.49 -7.35 -0.05
C VAL A 229 -17.54 -8.75 -0.68
N HIS A 230 -16.98 -8.94 -1.88
CA HIS A 230 -16.95 -10.26 -2.53
C HIS A 230 -16.21 -11.31 -1.69
N LYS A 231 -15.04 -10.94 -1.16
CA LYS A 231 -14.25 -11.82 -0.28
C LYS A 231 -15.01 -12.18 0.99
N ARG A 232 -15.72 -11.21 1.59
CA ARG A 232 -16.55 -11.42 2.79
C ARG A 232 -17.76 -12.32 2.53
N VAL A 233 -18.49 -12.10 1.43
CA VAL A 233 -19.63 -12.93 1.02
C VAL A 233 -19.18 -14.38 0.80
N MET A 234 -18.09 -14.58 0.05
CA MET A 234 -17.52 -15.90 -0.19
C MET A 234 -17.14 -16.60 1.12
N SER A 235 -16.47 -15.91 2.05
CA SER A 235 -16.08 -16.47 3.35
C SER A 235 -17.28 -16.78 4.24
N GLY A 236 -18.27 -15.89 4.29
CA GLY A 236 -19.49 -16.07 5.10
C GLY A 236 -20.32 -17.26 4.64
N ILE A 237 -20.54 -17.38 3.33
CA ILE A 237 -21.21 -18.54 2.73
C ILE A 237 -20.42 -19.81 3.06
N LEU A 238 -19.12 -19.84 2.74
CA LEU A 238 -18.31 -21.05 2.97
C LEU A 238 -18.30 -21.47 4.44
N GLY A 239 -18.31 -20.51 5.36
CA GLY A 239 -18.35 -20.78 6.79
C GLY A 239 -19.67 -21.34 7.29
N GLN A 240 -20.79 -20.80 6.83
CA GLN A 240 -22.12 -21.30 7.16
C GLN A 240 -22.39 -22.67 6.55
N LEU A 241 -21.93 -22.89 5.32
CA LEU A 241 -22.02 -24.19 4.68
C LEU A 241 -21.24 -25.26 5.46
N LYS A 242 -20.07 -24.91 6.01
CA LYS A 242 -19.31 -25.82 6.88
C LYS A 242 -20.03 -26.17 8.18
N LEU A 243 -20.65 -25.17 8.84
CA LEU A 243 -21.44 -25.38 10.07
C LEU A 243 -22.67 -26.27 9.80
N ARG A 244 -23.39 -26.01 8.71
CA ARG A 244 -24.60 -26.77 8.32
C ARG A 244 -24.31 -28.19 7.87
N THR A 245 -23.10 -28.47 7.37
CA THR A 245 -22.68 -29.79 6.87
C THR A 245 -21.75 -30.54 7.82
N ILE A 246 -21.57 -30.06 9.06
CA ILE A 246 -20.74 -30.68 10.12
C ILE A 246 -19.31 -30.96 9.60
N GLY A 247 -18.74 -30.05 8.82
CA GLY A 247 -17.38 -30.16 8.30
C GLY A 247 -17.15 -31.14 7.15
N ARG A 248 -18.18 -31.80 6.60
CA ARG A 248 -18.06 -32.77 5.49
C ARG A 248 -18.13 -32.16 4.08
N LEU A 249 -17.90 -30.85 3.93
CA LEU A 249 -17.79 -30.19 2.62
C LEU A 249 -16.62 -30.73 1.77
N LEU A 250 -15.69 -31.40 2.42
CA LEU A 250 -14.57 -32.10 1.81
C LEU A 250 -14.69 -33.59 2.10
N THR A 251 -14.29 -34.40 1.13
CA THR A 251 -14.00 -35.82 1.30
C THR A 251 -12.72 -36.01 2.12
N ASP A 252 -12.48 -37.23 2.61
CA ASP A 252 -11.25 -37.55 3.36
C ASP A 252 -9.97 -37.33 2.53
N GLU A 253 -10.08 -37.46 1.21
CA GLU A 253 -9.03 -37.14 0.23
C GLU A 253 -8.80 -35.63 0.02
N GLY A 254 -9.58 -34.76 0.68
CA GLY A 254 -9.47 -33.30 0.53
C GLY A 254 -10.08 -32.74 -0.76
N LYS A 255 -10.92 -33.50 -1.46
CA LYS A 255 -11.70 -33.02 -2.62
C LYS A 255 -13.09 -32.52 -2.19
N PRO A 256 -13.68 -31.54 -2.89
CA PRO A 256 -15.05 -31.09 -2.64
C PRO A 256 -16.03 -32.29 -2.63
N ASN A 257 -16.83 -32.43 -1.56
CA ASN A 257 -17.82 -33.51 -1.44
C ASN A 257 -19.12 -33.15 -2.18
N THR A 258 -19.25 -33.62 -3.41
CA THR A 258 -20.37 -33.30 -4.29
C THR A 258 -21.71 -33.76 -3.69
N GLU A 259 -21.81 -34.95 -3.12
CA GLU A 259 -23.05 -35.46 -2.51
C GLU A 259 -23.58 -34.56 -1.38
N VAL A 260 -22.68 -33.99 -0.58
CA VAL A 260 -23.04 -33.07 0.52
C VAL A 260 -23.50 -31.72 -0.03
N MET A 261 -22.89 -31.24 -1.13
CA MET A 261 -23.30 -30.00 -1.79
C MET A 261 -24.64 -30.16 -2.51
N GLU A 262 -24.89 -31.32 -3.12
CA GLU A 262 -26.16 -31.65 -3.75
C GLU A 262 -27.31 -31.71 -2.74
N LYS A 263 -27.12 -32.38 -1.60
CA LYS A 263 -28.10 -32.37 -0.50
C LYS A 263 -28.33 -30.98 0.08
N LEU A 264 -27.34 -30.11 -0.02
CA LEU A 264 -27.45 -28.74 0.45
C LEU A 264 -28.20 -27.87 -0.57
N PHE A 265 -27.98 -28.08 -1.87
CA PHE A 265 -28.79 -27.49 -2.93
C PHE A 265 -30.27 -27.79 -2.74
N GLU A 266 -30.62 -29.07 -2.55
CA GLU A 266 -32.00 -29.53 -2.31
C GLU A 266 -32.62 -28.95 -1.02
N LYS A 267 -31.81 -28.46 -0.08
CA LYS A 267 -32.27 -27.81 1.15
C LYS A 267 -32.46 -26.30 0.97
N LEU A 268 -31.83 -25.71 -0.04
CA LEU A 268 -31.90 -24.29 -0.35
C LEU A 268 -33.00 -23.99 -1.38
N ASP A 269 -33.19 -24.90 -2.32
CA ASP A 269 -34.29 -24.94 -3.28
C ASP A 269 -35.60 -25.24 -2.52
N LYS A 270 -36.32 -24.19 -2.15
CA LYS A 270 -37.49 -24.28 -1.25
C LYS A 270 -38.75 -24.66 -2.02
N ASP A 271 -38.86 -24.21 -3.26
CA ASP A 271 -40.00 -24.52 -4.12
C ASP A 271 -39.79 -25.79 -4.95
N SER A 272 -38.59 -26.38 -4.88
CA SER A 272 -38.22 -27.65 -5.53
C SER A 272 -38.32 -27.57 -7.05
N ASP A 273 -38.04 -26.40 -7.61
CA ASP A 273 -38.08 -26.16 -9.06
C ASP A 273 -36.80 -26.65 -9.78
N GLY A 274 -35.79 -27.09 -9.01
CA GLY A 274 -34.51 -27.57 -9.52
C GLY A 274 -33.50 -26.47 -9.79
N PHE A 275 -33.81 -25.23 -9.44
CA PHE A 275 -33.01 -24.04 -9.59
C PHE A 275 -32.91 -23.27 -8.27
N LEU A 276 -31.93 -22.37 -8.17
CA LEU A 276 -31.88 -21.39 -7.08
C LEU A 276 -32.09 -20.01 -7.65
N SER A 277 -33.19 -19.40 -7.25
CA SER A 277 -33.54 -18.02 -7.59
C SER A 277 -32.71 -17.00 -6.80
N PRO A 278 -32.60 -15.74 -7.28
CA PRO A 278 -32.02 -14.63 -6.51
C PRO A 278 -32.64 -14.48 -5.11
N GLU A 279 -33.93 -14.75 -4.97
CA GLU A 279 -34.71 -14.68 -3.73
C GLU A 279 -34.33 -15.79 -2.74
N GLU A 280 -34.11 -17.02 -3.22
CA GLU A 280 -33.64 -18.12 -2.38
C GLU A 280 -32.18 -17.96 -1.99
N MET A 281 -31.36 -17.45 -2.91
CA MET A 281 -29.99 -17.07 -2.62
C MET A 281 -29.95 -15.94 -1.59
N ARG A 282 -30.86 -14.97 -1.70
CA ARG A 282 -31.06 -13.94 -0.66
C ARG A 282 -31.48 -14.59 0.66
N GLY A 283 -32.34 -15.61 0.64
CA GLY A 283 -32.70 -16.39 1.82
C GLY A 283 -31.49 -17.07 2.50
N LEU A 284 -30.56 -17.64 1.72
CA LEU A 284 -29.30 -18.16 2.23
C LEU A 284 -28.45 -17.04 2.84
N LEU A 285 -28.30 -15.91 2.14
CA LEU A 285 -27.50 -14.77 2.60
C LEU A 285 -28.08 -14.11 3.86
N VAL A 286 -29.41 -14.03 3.98
CA VAL A 286 -30.11 -13.54 5.18
C VAL A 286 -29.91 -14.52 6.35
N GLY A 287 -30.00 -15.83 6.08
CA GLY A 287 -29.74 -16.87 7.08
C GLY A 287 -28.27 -17.03 7.48
N ILE A 288 -27.34 -16.40 6.75
CA ILE A 288 -25.91 -16.31 7.10
C ILE A 288 -25.66 -15.23 8.16
N GLN A 289 -26.64 -14.36 8.47
CA GLN A 289 -26.45 -13.21 9.37
C GLN A 289 -25.15 -12.47 9.03
N PHE A 290 -25.09 -11.85 7.86
CA PHE A 290 -24.06 -10.83 7.60
C PHE A 290 -24.37 -9.59 8.48
N GLU A 291 -24.18 -9.72 9.78
CA GLU A 291 -24.60 -8.79 10.84
C GLU A 291 -23.81 -7.46 10.89
N GLU A 292 -23.12 -7.05 9.82
CA GLU A 292 -21.96 -6.15 10.01
C GLU A 292 -21.84 -4.97 9.05
N MET A 293 -22.66 -4.85 8.01
CA MET A 293 -22.66 -3.66 7.15
C MET A 293 -24.05 -3.46 6.54
N ASP A 294 -24.37 -2.21 6.20
CA ASP A 294 -25.45 -1.85 5.28
C ASP A 294 -25.08 -2.33 3.85
N MET A 295 -24.86 -3.64 3.70
CA MET A 295 -24.66 -4.26 2.42
C MET A 295 -26.03 -4.27 1.75
N ASN A 296 -26.11 -3.65 0.58
CA ASN A 296 -27.23 -3.92 -0.29
C ASN A 296 -27.22 -5.43 -0.58
N PHE A 297 -28.18 -6.17 -0.01
CA PHE A 297 -28.31 -7.62 -0.20
C PHE A 297 -28.36 -7.98 -1.68
N ASP A 298 -28.87 -7.07 -2.52
CA ASP A 298 -28.92 -7.22 -3.96
C ASP A 298 -27.50 -7.19 -4.60
N ASP A 299 -26.56 -6.42 -4.05
CA ASP A 299 -25.14 -6.42 -4.48
C ASP A 299 -24.41 -7.70 -4.05
N ALA A 300 -24.80 -8.29 -2.91
CA ALA A 300 -24.28 -9.59 -2.49
C ALA A 300 -24.82 -10.73 -3.36
N VAL A 301 -26.13 -10.77 -3.57
CA VAL A 301 -26.80 -11.77 -4.43
C VAL A 301 -26.24 -11.71 -5.85
N SER A 302 -26.18 -10.52 -6.47
CA SER A 302 -25.66 -10.37 -7.84
C SER A 302 -24.22 -10.83 -8.00
N LYS A 303 -23.38 -10.70 -6.95
CA LYS A 303 -22.02 -11.25 -6.94
C LYS A 303 -21.98 -12.77 -6.87
N VAL A 304 -22.87 -13.38 -6.10
CA VAL A 304 -22.98 -14.86 -6.05
C VAL A 304 -23.48 -15.38 -7.39
N MET A 305 -24.57 -14.78 -7.92
CA MET A 305 -25.12 -15.12 -9.23
C MET A 305 -24.03 -15.06 -10.30
N LYS A 306 -23.30 -13.95 -10.40
CA LYS A 306 -22.20 -13.80 -11.37
C LYS A 306 -21.09 -14.86 -11.26
N ASP A 307 -20.85 -15.40 -10.07
CA ASP A 307 -19.80 -16.41 -9.87
C ASP A 307 -20.30 -17.85 -10.14
N PHE A 308 -21.61 -18.09 -10.05
CA PHE A 308 -22.24 -19.42 -10.02
C PHE A 308 -23.05 -19.70 -11.29
N ASP A 309 -23.90 -18.74 -11.69
CA ASP A 309 -24.68 -18.77 -12.93
C ASP A 309 -23.72 -18.56 -14.11
N ILE A 310 -23.40 -19.66 -14.79
CA ILE A 310 -22.48 -19.70 -15.93
C ILE A 310 -23.27 -19.73 -17.24
N SER A 311 -24.51 -20.22 -17.18
CA SER A 311 -25.45 -20.23 -18.29
C SER A 311 -26.06 -18.86 -18.59
N GLU A 312 -25.92 -17.91 -17.65
CA GLU A 312 -26.48 -16.55 -17.69
C GLU A 312 -28.02 -16.53 -17.78
N ASP A 313 -28.68 -17.56 -17.25
CA ASP A 313 -30.14 -17.71 -17.27
C ASP A 313 -30.82 -17.08 -16.03
N SER A 314 -30.05 -16.37 -15.20
CA SER A 314 -30.48 -15.72 -13.95
C SER A 314 -30.94 -16.69 -12.86
N HIS A 315 -30.65 -17.98 -13.04
CA HIS A 315 -30.91 -19.03 -12.07
C HIS A 315 -29.60 -19.81 -11.85
N ILE A 316 -29.50 -20.53 -10.73
CA ILE A 316 -28.35 -21.40 -10.48
C ILE A 316 -28.86 -22.84 -10.43
N ASN A 317 -28.48 -23.65 -11.41
CA ASN A 317 -28.79 -25.09 -11.38
C ASN A 317 -27.85 -25.85 -10.43
N LYS A 318 -28.18 -27.12 -10.19
CA LYS A 318 -27.44 -28.01 -9.28
C LYS A 318 -25.96 -28.13 -9.67
N GLU A 319 -25.66 -28.30 -10.96
CA GLU A 319 -24.29 -28.41 -11.46
C GLU A 319 -23.49 -27.12 -11.28
N GLU A 320 -24.10 -25.98 -11.54
CA GLU A 320 -23.56 -24.63 -11.31
C GLU A 320 -23.26 -24.38 -9.84
N PHE A 321 -24.18 -24.76 -8.96
CA PHE A 321 -23.99 -24.62 -7.53
C PHE A 321 -22.80 -25.44 -7.02
N VAL A 322 -22.74 -26.73 -7.36
CA VAL A 322 -21.65 -27.63 -6.94
C VAL A 322 -20.31 -27.13 -7.49
N ARG A 323 -20.28 -26.69 -8.75
CA ARG A 323 -19.09 -26.13 -9.40
C ARG A 323 -18.65 -24.82 -8.77
N GLY A 324 -19.59 -23.92 -8.47
CA GLY A 324 -19.35 -22.63 -7.82
C GLY A 324 -18.73 -22.79 -6.43
N ILE A 325 -19.34 -23.64 -5.59
CA ILE A 325 -18.83 -23.97 -4.25
C ILE A 325 -17.47 -24.65 -4.33
N SER A 326 -17.30 -25.63 -5.23
CA SER A 326 -16.02 -26.31 -5.44
C SER A 326 -14.90 -25.33 -5.84
N LYS A 327 -15.20 -24.38 -6.73
CA LYS A 327 -14.28 -23.32 -7.16
C LYS A 327 -13.89 -22.41 -6.00
N TRP A 328 -14.85 -21.99 -5.18
CA TRP A 328 -14.59 -21.17 -3.99
C TRP A 328 -13.78 -21.91 -2.93
N LEU A 329 -14.06 -23.20 -2.70
CA LEU A 329 -13.33 -24.07 -1.79
C LEU A 329 -11.87 -24.24 -2.23
N HIS A 330 -11.64 -24.51 -3.51
CA HIS A 330 -10.28 -24.55 -4.08
C HIS A 330 -9.56 -23.22 -3.96
N LYS A 331 -10.24 -22.09 -4.20
CA LYS A 331 -9.68 -20.74 -4.05
C LYS A 331 -9.27 -20.45 -2.60
N ALA A 332 -10.07 -20.89 -1.63
CA ALA A 332 -9.74 -20.81 -0.21
C ALA A 332 -8.50 -21.66 0.13
N MET A 333 -8.37 -22.84 -0.46
CA MET A 333 -7.24 -23.75 -0.25
C MET A 333 -5.93 -23.25 -0.90
N ARG A 334 -5.98 -22.64 -2.09
CA ARG A 334 -4.79 -22.14 -2.84
C ARG A 334 -4.15 -20.88 -2.26
N SER A 335 -4.83 -20.13 -1.40
CA SER A 335 -4.32 -18.87 -0.85
C SER A 335 -3.17 -19.01 0.16
N LYS A 336 -2.75 -20.24 0.48
CA LYS A 336 -1.52 -20.55 1.21
C LYS A 336 -0.82 -21.66 0.43
N GLY A 337 0.47 -21.49 0.14
CA GLY A 337 1.21 -22.21 -0.89
C GLY A 337 1.18 -23.75 -0.88
N HIS A 338 1.64 -24.30 -2.01
CA HIS A 338 1.71 -25.71 -2.38
C HIS A 338 2.22 -26.62 -1.24
N PHE A 339 1.41 -27.60 -0.83
CA PHE A 339 1.89 -28.75 -0.05
C PHE A 339 1.22 -30.04 -0.54
N HIS A 340 2.07 -31.04 -0.73
CA HIS A 340 1.73 -32.40 -1.13
C HIS A 340 0.98 -33.15 0.00
N CYS A 341 0.16 -34.12 -0.39
CA CYS A 341 -0.85 -34.85 0.38
C CYS A 341 -0.41 -35.47 1.72
N ASP A 342 -1.29 -35.38 2.73
CA ASP A 342 -1.77 -36.38 3.73
C ASP A 342 -2.29 -35.68 5.03
N GLU A 343 -3.48 -35.86 5.62
CA GLU A 343 -4.82 -36.36 5.23
C GLU A 343 -5.83 -35.65 6.20
N SER A 344 -6.98 -35.16 5.69
CA SER A 344 -8.21 -34.61 6.33
C SER A 344 -8.14 -33.64 7.53
N SER A 345 -7.38 -33.94 8.60
CA SER A 345 -7.31 -33.14 9.84
C SER A 345 -6.60 -31.79 9.67
N LYS A 346 -5.59 -31.73 8.80
CA LYS A 346 -4.85 -30.51 8.46
C LYS A 346 -5.66 -29.60 7.54
N ILE A 347 -6.45 -30.15 6.62
CA ILE A 347 -7.31 -29.35 5.72
C ILE A 347 -8.46 -28.73 6.52
N THR A 348 -9.03 -29.47 7.46
CA THR A 348 -10.03 -28.93 8.40
C THR A 348 -9.46 -27.78 9.24
N ARG A 349 -8.21 -27.90 9.71
CA ARG A 349 -7.45 -26.82 10.36
C ARG A 349 -7.09 -25.68 9.40
N LEU A 350 -6.82 -25.97 8.13
CA LEU A 350 -6.40 -24.99 7.12
C LEU A 350 -7.59 -24.15 6.63
N LEU A 351 -8.75 -24.78 6.43
CA LEU A 351 -10.02 -24.12 6.17
C LEU A 351 -10.52 -23.40 7.42
N ASN A 352 -10.36 -23.98 8.63
CA ASN A 352 -10.55 -23.22 9.87
C ASN A 352 -9.58 -22.06 10.00
N SER A 353 -8.34 -22.13 9.47
CA SER A 353 -7.37 -21.03 9.48
C SER A 353 -7.59 -20.02 8.36
N PHE A 354 -8.25 -20.40 7.27
CA PHE A 354 -8.63 -19.53 6.16
C PHE A 354 -9.93 -18.81 6.47
N GLN A 355 -10.88 -19.51 7.09
CA GLN A 355 -12.08 -18.95 7.65
C GLN A 355 -11.75 -18.13 8.89
N ARG A 356 -10.97 -18.64 9.86
CA ARG A 356 -10.39 -17.79 10.92
C ARG A 356 -9.51 -16.70 10.36
N ARG A 357 -8.84 -16.75 9.20
CA ARG A 357 -8.08 -15.58 8.69
C ARG A 357 -8.88 -14.63 7.82
N ALA A 358 -9.88 -15.07 7.09
CA ALA A 358 -10.84 -14.16 6.46
C ALA A 358 -11.71 -13.50 7.53
N GLN A 359 -11.96 -14.24 8.61
CA GLN A 359 -12.61 -13.78 9.81
C GLN A 359 -11.65 -13.13 10.81
N GLN A 360 -10.31 -13.34 10.82
CA GLN A 360 -9.24 -12.66 11.62
C GLN A 360 -8.56 -11.52 10.86
N GLU A 361 -8.62 -11.44 9.55
CA GLU A 361 -8.47 -10.15 8.85
C GLU A 361 -9.72 -9.28 9.13
N CYS A 362 -10.81 -9.88 9.61
CA CYS A 362 -11.95 -9.20 10.26
C CYS A 362 -11.93 -9.24 11.81
N ASP A 363 -11.21 -10.16 12.47
CA ASP A 363 -11.19 -10.42 13.94
C ASP A 363 -9.82 -10.12 14.55
N LEU A 364 -8.84 -9.61 13.79
CA LEU A 364 -7.80 -8.72 14.34
C LEU A 364 -8.45 -7.40 14.79
N LEU A 365 -9.78 -7.28 14.68
CA LEU A 365 -10.70 -6.38 15.40
C LEU A 365 -11.34 -6.97 16.67
N VAL A 366 -11.01 -8.18 17.13
CA VAL A 366 -11.59 -8.80 18.33
C VAL A 366 -10.57 -9.73 19.03
N ASP A 367 -9.84 -9.20 20.01
CA ASP A 367 -9.66 -9.84 21.31
C ASP A 367 -10.34 -8.83 22.27
N GLN A 368 -11.34 -9.15 23.09
CA GLN A 368 -11.43 -10.26 24.02
C GLN A 368 -12.90 -10.44 24.48
N GLU A 369 -13.27 -11.70 24.72
CA GLU A 369 -14.31 -12.23 25.64
C GLU A 369 -15.83 -12.06 25.41
N ASP A 370 -16.46 -13.25 25.46
CA ASP A 370 -17.74 -13.64 26.05
C ASP A 370 -19.06 -12.97 25.67
N SER A 371 -19.95 -13.84 25.20
CA SER A 371 -21.41 -13.77 25.15
C SER A 371 -22.07 -12.54 25.80
N VAL A 372 -22.72 -11.71 24.99
CA VAL A 372 -24.15 -11.33 25.08
C VAL A 372 -24.51 -10.65 23.76
N VAL A 373 -25.68 -10.99 23.22
CA VAL A 373 -26.32 -10.35 22.06
C VAL A 373 -26.38 -8.83 22.26
N SER A 374 -25.48 -8.08 21.62
CA SER A 374 -25.50 -6.62 21.62
C SER A 374 -26.07 -6.09 20.29
N SER A 375 -26.83 -5.00 20.41
CA SER A 375 -27.60 -4.39 19.33
C SER A 375 -26.70 -3.94 18.16
N ASP A 376 -27.15 -4.14 16.90
CA ASP A 376 -26.43 -3.82 15.64
C ASP A 376 -25.70 -2.47 15.62
N LYS A 377 -26.20 -1.47 16.36
CA LYS A 377 -25.58 -0.13 16.48
C LYS A 377 -24.28 -0.11 17.30
N GLU A 378 -24.13 -0.99 18.28
CA GLU A 378 -22.95 -1.03 19.14
C GLU A 378 -21.75 -1.63 18.42
N LYS A 379 -21.98 -2.62 17.56
CA LYS A 379 -20.95 -3.27 16.74
C LYS A 379 -20.40 -2.35 15.65
N ILE A 380 -21.26 -1.60 14.96
CA ILE A 380 -20.84 -0.56 14.00
C ILE A 380 -20.01 0.52 14.71
N LYS A 381 -20.46 0.97 15.89
CA LYS A 381 -19.70 1.95 16.69
C LYS A 381 -18.34 1.41 17.11
N TRP A 382 -18.24 0.14 17.49
CA TRP A 382 -16.96 -0.50 17.80
C TRP A 382 -16.02 -0.51 16.59
N ASN A 383 -16.50 -0.90 15.41
CA ASN A 383 -15.68 -0.94 14.20
C ASN A 383 -15.18 0.46 13.79
N VAL A 384 -16.05 1.47 13.88
CA VAL A 384 -15.65 2.88 13.65
C VAL A 384 -14.65 3.33 14.70
N MET A 385 -14.90 3.05 15.98
CA MET A 385 -14.00 3.42 17.08
C MET A 385 -12.63 2.75 16.92
N LYS A 386 -12.59 1.47 16.54
CA LYS A 386 -11.35 0.75 16.30
C LYS A 386 -10.61 1.31 15.09
N ALA A 387 -11.30 1.60 13.99
CA ALA A 387 -10.69 2.26 12.84
C ALA A 387 -10.06 3.61 13.26
N VAL A 388 -10.79 4.44 13.98
CA VAL A 388 -10.29 5.73 14.49
C VAL A 388 -9.08 5.54 15.41
N LEU A 389 -9.11 4.56 16.31
CA LEU A 389 -7.99 4.28 17.23
C LEU A 389 -6.75 3.79 16.48
N MET A 390 -6.92 2.98 15.43
CA MET A 390 -5.81 2.56 14.56
C MET A 390 -5.24 3.74 13.77
N LEU A 391 -6.10 4.62 13.23
CA LEU A 391 -5.67 5.83 12.51
C LEU A 391 -4.92 6.81 13.43
N LEU A 392 -5.43 7.04 14.64
CA LEU A 392 -4.78 7.88 15.66
C LEU A 392 -3.45 7.26 16.11
N GLY A 393 -3.44 5.97 16.42
CA GLY A 393 -2.23 5.24 16.79
C GLY A 393 -1.16 5.30 15.71
N GLY A 394 -1.53 5.08 14.45
CA GLY A 394 -0.62 5.21 13.31
C GLY A 394 -0.08 6.63 13.16
N THR A 395 -0.93 7.65 13.29
CA THR A 395 -0.51 9.06 13.23
C THR A 395 0.45 9.43 14.36
N VAL A 396 0.18 8.98 15.58
CA VAL A 396 1.06 9.22 16.74
C VAL A 396 2.41 8.54 16.55
N ILE A 397 2.43 7.28 16.09
CA ILE A 397 3.68 6.56 15.81
C ILE A 397 4.46 7.28 14.70
N ALA A 398 3.81 7.73 13.63
CA ALA A 398 4.47 8.51 12.57
C ALA A 398 5.10 9.79 13.12
N GLY A 399 4.36 10.56 13.92
CA GLY A 399 4.86 11.81 14.49
C GLY A 399 6.02 11.63 15.48
N VAL A 400 6.04 10.52 16.23
CA VAL A 400 7.10 10.22 17.20
C VAL A 400 8.35 9.62 16.56
N PHE A 401 8.21 8.82 15.50
CA PHE A 401 9.34 8.07 14.93
C PHE A 401 9.84 8.62 13.59
N ALA A 402 9.18 9.62 12.99
CA ALA A 402 9.66 10.27 11.78
C ALA A 402 10.97 11.03 12.01
N ASP A 403 11.04 11.86 13.06
CA ASP A 403 12.21 12.69 13.38
C ASP A 403 13.47 11.85 13.71
N PRO A 404 13.40 10.86 14.63
CA PRO A 404 14.58 10.04 14.94
C PRO A 404 15.02 9.18 13.75
N LEU A 405 14.11 8.84 12.84
CA LEU A 405 14.46 8.13 11.61
C LEU A 405 15.23 9.03 10.65
N VAL A 406 14.81 10.29 10.49
CA VAL A 406 15.54 11.29 9.68
C VAL A 406 16.93 11.51 10.26
N ASP A 407 17.05 11.72 11.57
CA ASP A 407 18.34 11.90 12.25
C ASP A 407 19.26 10.68 12.06
N SER A 408 18.70 9.46 12.15
CA SER A 408 19.50 8.24 11.96
C SER A 408 20.02 8.09 10.53
N VAL A 409 19.23 8.52 9.53
CA VAL A 409 19.65 8.55 8.12
C VAL A 409 20.75 9.58 7.91
N ASP A 410 20.61 10.77 8.51
CA ASP A 410 21.60 11.83 8.42
C ASP A 410 22.92 11.45 9.11
N ASN A 411 22.85 10.91 10.33
CA ASN A 411 24.01 10.39 11.05
C ASN A 411 24.69 9.23 10.29
N LEU A 412 23.93 8.37 9.60
CA LEU A 412 24.51 7.33 8.74
C LEU A 412 25.22 7.94 7.54
N SER A 413 24.65 8.98 6.93
CA SER A 413 25.26 9.72 5.82
C SER A 413 26.62 10.28 6.22
N THR A 414 26.67 10.99 7.36
CA THR A 414 27.91 11.55 7.92
C THR A 414 28.94 10.47 8.27
N ALA A 415 28.52 9.33 8.82
CA ALA A 415 29.42 8.24 9.19
C ALA A 415 29.96 7.45 8.00
N THR A 416 29.22 7.36 6.89
CA THR A 416 29.60 6.59 5.68
C THR A 416 30.20 7.43 4.57
N GLY A 417 29.97 8.75 4.58
CA GLY A 417 30.31 9.66 3.48
C GLY A 417 29.39 9.52 2.26
N ILE A 418 28.28 8.77 2.37
CA ILE A 418 27.26 8.64 1.32
C ILE A 418 26.18 9.70 1.59
N PRO A 419 25.75 10.53 0.63
CA PRO A 419 24.73 11.55 0.88
C PRO A 419 23.43 10.97 1.41
N SER A 420 22.82 11.71 2.33
CA SER A 420 21.55 11.40 2.97
C SER A 420 20.43 11.14 1.96
N PHE A 421 20.44 11.82 0.80
CA PHE A 421 19.55 11.55 -0.34
C PHE A 421 19.56 10.08 -0.80
N PHE A 422 20.74 9.46 -1.02
CA PHE A 422 20.80 8.10 -1.55
C PHE A 422 20.32 7.07 -0.52
N VAL A 423 20.65 7.30 0.75
CA VAL A 423 20.21 6.45 1.86
C VAL A 423 18.68 6.54 1.97
N SER A 424 18.12 7.74 1.94
CA SER A 424 16.68 7.96 2.05
C SER A 424 15.90 7.44 0.85
N PHE A 425 16.42 7.65 -0.37
CA PHE A 425 15.83 7.18 -1.63
C PHE A 425 15.63 5.67 -1.68
N VAL A 426 16.58 4.91 -1.12
CA VAL A 426 16.52 3.44 -1.15
C VAL A 426 15.73 2.88 0.03
N ILE A 427 15.93 3.42 1.24
CA ILE A 427 15.45 2.79 2.47
C ILE A 427 14.05 3.25 2.86
N LEU A 428 13.81 4.57 2.86
CA LEU A 428 12.59 5.14 3.45
C LEU A 428 11.29 4.74 2.73
N PRO A 429 11.24 4.60 1.39
CA PRO A 429 10.03 4.15 0.70
C PRO A 429 9.51 2.78 1.17
N PHE A 430 10.38 1.87 1.61
CA PHE A 430 9.96 0.59 2.17
C PHE A 430 9.44 0.72 3.61
N ALA A 431 9.94 1.70 4.36
CA ALA A 431 9.48 1.99 5.71
C ALA A 431 8.12 2.69 5.71
N SER A 432 7.83 3.55 4.73
CA SER A 432 6.62 4.38 4.72
C SER A 432 5.46 3.80 3.91
N SER A 433 5.69 2.82 3.02
CA SER A 433 4.64 2.28 2.13
C SER A 433 4.18 0.87 2.51
N SER A 434 2.96 0.77 3.05
CA SER A 434 2.26 -0.52 3.22
C SER A 434 1.62 -1.03 1.91
N GLU A 435 1.51 -0.17 0.90
CA GLU A 435 0.87 -0.46 -0.39
C GLU A 435 1.66 -1.44 -1.26
N VAL A 436 2.99 -1.48 -1.11
CA VAL A 436 3.87 -2.45 -1.78
C VAL A 436 3.39 -3.88 -1.51
N VAL A 437 3.03 -4.18 -0.26
CA VAL A 437 2.60 -5.52 0.14
C VAL A 437 1.21 -5.85 -0.42
N SER A 438 0.25 -4.94 -0.30
CA SER A 438 -1.13 -5.17 -0.74
C SER A 438 -1.22 -5.33 -2.27
N THR A 439 -0.52 -4.48 -3.03
CA THR A 439 -0.49 -4.53 -4.50
C THR A 439 0.14 -5.82 -5.04
N LEU A 440 1.23 -6.30 -4.43
CA LEU A 440 1.83 -7.60 -4.77
C LEU A 440 0.86 -8.77 -4.50
N ILE A 441 0.14 -8.72 -3.37
CA ILE A 441 -0.89 -9.71 -3.06
C ILE A 441 -2.02 -9.67 -4.11
N PHE A 442 -2.47 -8.49 -4.54
CA PHE A 442 -3.53 -8.37 -5.54
C PHE A 442 -3.12 -8.85 -6.93
N THR A 443 -1.90 -8.56 -7.36
CA THR A 443 -1.37 -9.02 -8.67
C THR A 443 -1.08 -10.51 -8.69
N SER A 444 -0.65 -11.10 -7.57
CA SER A 444 -0.44 -12.56 -7.45
C SER A 444 -1.69 -13.40 -7.74
N ARG A 445 -2.87 -12.78 -7.73
CA ARG A 445 -4.15 -13.45 -8.04
C ARG A 445 -4.38 -13.66 -9.54
N LYS A 446 -3.59 -13.01 -10.42
CA LYS A 446 -3.64 -13.22 -11.87
C LYS A 446 -5.03 -13.01 -12.49
N LYS A 447 -5.74 -11.97 -12.04
CA LYS A 447 -7.03 -11.55 -12.60
C LYS A 447 -6.95 -10.14 -13.12
N LEU A 448 -7.63 -9.86 -14.22
CA LEU A 448 -7.72 -8.52 -14.80
C LEU A 448 -8.23 -7.50 -13.77
N ARG A 449 -9.26 -7.85 -12.98
CA ARG A 449 -9.85 -6.94 -11.99
C ARG A 449 -8.90 -6.59 -10.84
N THR A 450 -8.21 -7.57 -10.26
CA THR A 450 -7.29 -7.33 -9.13
C THR A 450 -6.00 -6.67 -9.61
N THR A 451 -5.57 -6.97 -10.82
CA THR A 451 -4.38 -6.37 -11.41
C THR A 451 -4.64 -4.91 -11.80
N SER A 452 -5.77 -4.61 -12.43
CA SER A 452 -6.19 -3.23 -12.71
C SER A 452 -6.29 -2.40 -11.43
N LEU A 453 -6.78 -3.01 -10.33
CA LEU A 453 -6.82 -2.36 -9.03
C LEU A 453 -5.41 -2.04 -8.51
N ALA A 454 -4.50 -3.01 -8.53
CA ALA A 454 -3.12 -2.81 -8.08
C ALA A 454 -2.40 -1.70 -8.86
N TYR A 455 -2.51 -1.66 -10.18
CA TYR A 455 -1.91 -0.59 -10.99
C TYR A 455 -2.57 0.78 -10.73
N SER A 456 -3.89 0.82 -10.54
CA SER A 456 -4.56 2.07 -10.15
C SER A 456 -4.16 2.55 -8.76
N GLU A 457 -3.87 1.65 -7.82
CA GLU A 457 -3.31 2.00 -6.50
C GLU A 457 -1.91 2.59 -6.63
N ILE A 458 -1.02 1.98 -7.44
CA ILE A 458 0.32 2.52 -7.71
C ILE A 458 0.23 3.95 -8.27
N TYR A 459 -0.58 4.19 -9.31
CA TYR A 459 -0.69 5.53 -9.90
C TYR A 459 -1.38 6.54 -8.97
N GLY A 460 -2.37 6.08 -8.19
CA GLY A 460 -3.03 6.92 -7.19
C GLY A 460 -2.07 7.34 -6.07
N SER A 461 -1.24 6.43 -5.60
CA SER A 461 -0.21 6.68 -4.58
C SER A 461 0.83 7.70 -5.06
N VAL A 462 1.38 7.51 -6.27
CA VAL A 462 2.29 8.49 -6.90
C VAL A 462 1.61 9.85 -7.08
N THR A 463 0.33 9.88 -7.46
CA THR A 463 -0.44 11.13 -7.57
C THR A 463 -0.58 11.83 -6.23
N MET A 464 -0.88 11.09 -5.16
CA MET A 464 -0.98 11.63 -3.80
C MET A 464 0.37 12.11 -3.29
N SER A 465 1.45 11.36 -3.49
CA SER A 465 2.80 11.77 -3.10
C SER A 465 3.21 13.05 -3.84
N ASN A 466 3.01 13.11 -5.16
CA ASN A 466 3.31 14.29 -5.97
C ASN A 466 2.49 15.55 -5.64
N THR A 467 1.30 15.41 -5.05
CA THR A 467 0.43 16.55 -4.74
C THR A 467 0.47 16.90 -3.27
N LEU A 468 0.25 15.95 -2.37
CA LEU A 468 0.24 16.18 -0.93
C LEU A 468 1.64 16.33 -0.36
N SER A 469 2.52 15.35 -0.56
CA SER A 469 3.88 15.36 0.00
C SER A 469 4.71 16.51 -0.57
N LEU A 470 4.59 16.79 -1.87
CA LEU A 470 5.20 17.98 -2.47
C LEU A 470 4.64 19.30 -1.92
N SER A 471 3.32 19.42 -1.70
CA SER A 471 2.75 20.65 -1.11
C SER A 471 3.31 20.90 0.28
N VAL A 472 3.43 19.85 1.08
CA VAL A 472 4.04 19.90 2.42
C VAL A 472 5.50 20.34 2.31
N PHE A 473 6.26 19.74 1.41
CA PHE A 473 7.67 20.09 1.17
C PHE A 473 7.85 21.55 0.74
N LEU A 474 7.12 22.00 -0.29
CA LEU A 474 7.18 23.38 -0.80
C LEU A 474 6.73 24.40 0.25
N GLY A 475 5.70 24.07 1.03
CA GLY A 475 5.23 24.90 2.13
C GLY A 475 6.30 25.07 3.20
N LEU A 476 7.03 24.00 3.53
CA LEU A 476 8.14 24.02 4.47
C LEU A 476 9.27 24.92 3.97
N VAL A 477 9.73 24.69 2.74
CA VAL A 477 10.81 25.47 2.10
C VAL A 477 10.46 26.96 2.08
N TYR A 478 9.20 27.30 1.75
CA TYR A 478 8.74 28.68 1.71
C TYR A 478 8.68 29.34 3.10
N ILE A 479 8.18 28.64 4.13
CA ILE A 479 8.02 29.19 5.49
C ILE A 479 9.36 29.33 6.21
N ARG A 480 10.27 28.36 6.04
CA ARG A 480 11.60 28.34 6.69
C ARG A 480 12.67 29.09 5.89
N GLU A 481 12.32 29.62 4.72
CA GLU A 481 13.24 30.28 3.79
C GLU A 481 14.46 29.40 3.44
N LEU A 482 14.20 28.12 3.16
CA LEU A 482 15.22 27.15 2.75
C LEU A 482 15.53 27.27 1.26
N ASP A 483 16.71 26.79 0.89
CA ASP A 483 17.19 26.80 -0.48
C ASP A 483 16.64 25.58 -1.25
N TRP A 484 16.03 25.83 -2.41
CA TRP A 484 15.59 24.79 -3.35
C TRP A 484 16.72 24.52 -4.36
N ASN A 485 17.51 23.46 -4.12
CA ASN A 485 18.58 22.98 -4.99
C ASN A 485 18.41 21.47 -5.17
N PHE A 486 17.38 21.07 -5.94
CA PHE A 486 17.02 19.67 -6.14
C PHE A 486 16.80 19.33 -7.62
N PHE A 487 17.64 19.89 -8.50
CA PHE A 487 17.43 19.77 -9.95
C PHE A 487 17.51 18.31 -10.41
N SER A 488 18.51 17.56 -9.94
CA SER A 488 18.75 16.18 -10.37
C SER A 488 17.64 15.24 -9.87
N GLU A 489 17.15 15.44 -8.65
CA GLU A 489 16.06 14.68 -8.02
C GLU A 489 14.72 14.93 -8.72
N VAL A 490 14.41 16.19 -9.02
CA VAL A 490 13.19 16.54 -9.75
C VAL A 490 13.21 15.97 -11.17
N LEU A 491 14.38 16.00 -11.81
CA LEU A 491 14.55 15.50 -13.17
C LEU A 491 14.31 13.98 -13.25
N ILE A 492 14.78 13.19 -12.27
CA ILE A 492 14.52 11.74 -12.27
C ILE A 492 13.03 11.43 -12.05
N ILE A 493 12.34 12.17 -11.17
CA ILE A 493 10.89 12.01 -10.97
C ILE A 493 10.18 12.29 -12.30
N PHE A 494 10.52 13.38 -12.97
CA PHE A 494 9.94 13.76 -14.25
C PHE A 494 10.14 12.68 -15.32
N ILE A 495 11.38 12.18 -15.49
CA ILE A 495 11.70 11.16 -16.51
C ILE A 495 10.94 9.86 -16.23
N VAL A 496 10.98 9.37 -14.99
CA VAL A 496 10.32 8.10 -14.64
C VAL A 496 8.81 8.21 -14.79
N CYS A 497 8.21 9.31 -14.30
CA CYS A 497 6.78 9.56 -14.43
C CYS A 497 6.35 9.72 -15.89
N ALA A 498 7.15 10.40 -16.72
CA ALA A 498 6.86 10.57 -18.14
C ALA A 498 6.95 9.24 -18.90
N VAL A 499 8.04 8.47 -18.75
CA VAL A 499 8.23 7.20 -19.45
C VAL A 499 7.15 6.20 -19.05
N MET A 500 6.98 5.95 -17.76
CA MET A 500 5.99 4.97 -17.27
C MET A 500 4.55 5.46 -17.48
N GLY A 501 4.30 6.76 -17.29
CA GLY A 501 3.00 7.37 -17.51
C GLY A 501 2.56 7.31 -18.97
N ILE A 502 3.44 7.57 -19.94
CA ILE A 502 3.13 7.45 -21.37
C ILE A 502 2.83 5.99 -21.73
N ILE A 503 3.67 5.05 -21.28
CA ILE A 503 3.45 3.61 -21.54
C ILE A 503 2.06 3.17 -21.02
N ALA A 504 1.74 3.54 -19.78
CA ALA A 504 0.47 3.18 -19.13
C ALA A 504 -0.75 3.94 -19.68
N SER A 505 -0.56 5.14 -20.24
CA SER A 505 -1.65 5.98 -20.76
C SER A 505 -2.18 5.53 -22.13
N PHE A 506 -1.33 4.89 -22.93
CA PHE A 506 -1.64 4.47 -24.31
C PHE A 506 -1.75 2.96 -24.48
N ARG A 507 -1.32 2.17 -23.49
CA ARG A 507 -1.43 0.71 -23.52
C ARG A 507 -2.23 0.21 -22.33
N THR A 508 -3.11 -0.74 -22.61
CA THR A 508 -3.85 -1.51 -21.60
C THR A 508 -3.29 -2.91 -21.41
N THR A 509 -2.45 -3.40 -22.33
CA THR A 509 -1.77 -4.70 -22.22
C THR A 509 -0.26 -4.49 -22.18
N PHE A 510 0.36 -4.99 -21.12
CA PHE A 510 1.79 -4.88 -20.83
C PHE A 510 2.45 -6.26 -21.01
N PRO A 511 3.22 -6.48 -22.08
CA PRO A 511 4.05 -7.67 -22.21
C PRO A 511 5.22 -7.66 -21.22
N LEU A 512 5.71 -8.85 -20.85
CA LEU A 512 6.71 -9.06 -19.81
C LEU A 512 8.02 -8.27 -20.03
N TRP A 513 8.44 -7.98 -21.27
CA TRP A 513 9.64 -7.17 -21.52
C TRP A 513 9.56 -5.76 -20.94
N ILE A 514 8.36 -5.20 -20.75
CA ILE A 514 8.20 -3.87 -20.12
C ILE A 514 8.58 -3.95 -18.64
N ALA A 515 8.47 -5.12 -17.98
CA ALA A 515 8.96 -5.30 -16.61
C ALA A 515 10.47 -5.09 -16.53
N LEU A 516 11.22 -5.61 -17.53
CA LEU A 516 12.67 -5.43 -17.59
C LEU A 516 13.04 -3.95 -17.78
N LEU A 517 12.30 -3.24 -18.63
CA LEU A 517 12.47 -1.79 -18.81
C LEU A 517 12.20 -1.04 -17.49
N ALA A 518 11.07 -1.33 -16.84
CA ALA A 518 10.69 -0.70 -15.58
C ALA A 518 11.72 -0.96 -14.47
N CYS A 519 12.13 -2.22 -14.27
CA CYS A 519 13.13 -2.57 -13.25
C CYS A 519 14.52 -1.99 -13.56
N ALA A 520 14.89 -1.84 -14.84
CA ALA A 520 16.16 -1.22 -15.23
C ALA A 520 16.19 0.30 -15.00
N LEU A 521 15.02 0.97 -15.00
CA LEU A 521 14.95 2.41 -14.73
C LEU A 521 15.34 2.78 -13.29
N TYR A 522 15.17 1.88 -12.31
CA TYR A 522 15.54 2.15 -10.91
C TYR A 522 17.05 2.33 -10.67
N PRO A 523 17.94 1.39 -11.05
CA PRO A 523 19.38 1.62 -10.94
C PRO A 523 19.85 2.71 -11.90
N LEU A 524 19.17 2.93 -13.02
CA LEU A 524 19.51 3.99 -13.97
C LEU A 524 19.20 5.39 -13.41
N SER A 525 18.12 5.55 -12.66
CA SER A 525 17.83 6.83 -11.98
C SER A 525 18.88 7.14 -10.91
N LEU A 526 19.31 6.14 -10.12
CA LEU A 526 20.38 6.31 -9.14
C LEU A 526 21.71 6.69 -9.81
N ALA A 527 22.06 6.01 -10.91
CA ALA A 527 23.24 6.33 -11.69
C ALA A 527 23.16 7.73 -12.31
N MET A 528 21.97 8.15 -12.73
CA MET A 528 21.74 9.48 -13.32
C MET A 528 21.95 10.59 -12.28
N VAL A 529 21.40 10.46 -11.07
CA VAL A 529 21.67 11.42 -9.98
C VAL A 529 23.16 11.47 -9.65
N PHE A 530 23.78 10.30 -9.49
CA PHE A 530 25.22 10.23 -9.22
C PHE A 530 26.07 10.96 -10.28
N VAL A 531 25.74 10.81 -11.57
CA VAL A 531 26.45 11.51 -12.65
C VAL A 531 26.15 13.01 -12.63
N LEU A 532 24.90 13.42 -12.43
CA LEU A 532 24.53 14.84 -12.42
C LEU A 532 25.19 15.60 -11.28
N ASP A 533 25.19 15.02 -10.07
CA ASP A 533 25.69 15.70 -8.88
C ASP A 533 27.22 15.64 -8.81
N TYR A 534 27.82 14.46 -9.01
CA TYR A 534 29.26 14.28 -8.78
C TYR A 534 30.14 14.50 -10.00
N VAL A 535 29.63 14.25 -11.20
CA VAL A 535 30.42 14.41 -12.43
C VAL A 535 30.18 15.77 -13.06
N LEU A 536 28.94 16.26 -13.03
CA LEU A 536 28.55 17.50 -13.69
C LEU A 536 28.38 18.68 -12.71
N GLY A 537 28.26 18.43 -11.41
CA GLY A 537 28.11 19.49 -10.39
C GLY A 537 26.80 20.26 -10.53
N LEU A 538 25.73 19.61 -11.00
CA LEU A 538 24.40 20.19 -11.26
C LEU A 538 23.41 19.89 -10.12
N SER A 539 23.86 19.99 -8.87
CA SER A 539 23.03 19.83 -7.66
C SER A 539 22.10 21.03 -7.45
#